data_AF-A0A165F1W5-F1
#
_entry.id   AF-A0A165F1W5-F1
#
_cell.length_a   1.000
_cell.length_b   1.000
_cell.length_c   1.000
_cell.angle_alpha   90.00
_cell.angle_beta   90.00
_cell.angle_gamma   90.00
#
_symmetry.space_group_name_H-M   'P 1'
#
loop_
_entity.id
_entity.type
_entity.pdbx_description
1 polymer ?
#
loop_
_entity_poly.entity_id
_entity_poly.type
_entity_poly.pdbx_seq_one_letter_code
_entity_poly.pdbx_strand_id
1 'polypeptide(L)'
;MNNQYTPECHHVFVREFEQRGIPISKGIYLLNIGVDPVDQGKGYTTLLMDAAFSRWPGTPLLLKASSEKSRDVYAHFGFELVETIVFS
;
A
#
# COMPACT_ATOMS: atom_id res chain seq x y z
N MET A 1 13.61 8.24 -2.96
CA MET A 1 12.70 7.43 -2.12
C MET A 1 12.90 5.96 -2.45
N ASN A 2 13.17 5.12 -1.45
CA ASN A 2 13.32 3.67 -1.67
C ASN A 2 11.95 2.98 -1.53
N ASN A 3 11.24 2.85 -2.66
CA ASN A 3 9.91 2.23 -2.75
C ASN A 3 9.98 0.73 -3.10
N GLN A 4 11.14 0.10 -2.87
CA GLN A 4 11.32 -1.33 -3.14
C GLN A 4 10.54 -2.17 -2.12
N TYR A 5 10.09 -3.34 -2.59
CA TYR A 5 9.68 -4.42 -1.71
C TYR A 5 10.93 -4.98 -1.02
N THR A 6 11.07 -4.73 0.28
CA THR A 6 12.26 -5.16 1.04
C THR A 6 11.97 -6.41 1.89
N PRO A 7 13.00 -7.17 2.30
CA PRO A 7 12.82 -8.30 3.21
C PRO A 7 12.11 -7.93 4.52
N GLU A 8 12.39 -6.74 5.07
CA GLU A 8 11.74 -6.24 6.28
C GLU A 8 10.24 -6.06 6.08
N CYS A 9 9.84 -5.50 4.93
CA CYS A 9 8.41 -5.37 4.58
C CYS A 9 7.77 -6.75 4.37
N HIS A 10 8.49 -7.66 3.70
CA HIS A 10 8.00 -9.01 3.43
C HIS A 10 7.62 -9.74 4.72
N HIS A 11 8.50 -9.72 5.73
CA HIS A 11 8.22 -10.38 7.01
C HIS A 11 6.96 -9.83 7.69
N VAL A 12 6.78 -8.50 7.68
CA VAL A 12 5.57 -7.87 8.24
C VAL A 12 4.33 -8.30 7.48
N PHE A 13 4.36 -8.29 6.15
CA PHE A 13 3.20 -8.68 5.34
C PHE A 13 2.84 -10.15 5.50
N VAL A 14 3.82 -11.06 5.50
CA VAL A 14 3.58 -12.49 5.73
C VAL A 14 2.95 -12.70 7.10
N ARG A 15 3.52 -12.13 8.16
CA ARG A 15 2.98 -12.21 9.52
C ARG A 15 1.54 -11.74 9.60
N GLU A 16 1.23 -10.58 9.02
CA GLU A 16 -0.12 -10.01 9.06
C GLU A 16 -1.14 -10.89 8.31
N PHE A 17 -0.75 -11.39 7.13
CA PHE A 17 -1.61 -12.25 6.32
C PHE A 17 -1.89 -13.59 7.03
N GLU A 18 -0.87 -14.20 7.63
CA GLU A 18 -1.01 -15.42 8.43
C GLU A 18 -1.94 -15.23 9.64
N GLN A 19 -1.80 -14.12 10.37
CA GLN A 19 -2.70 -13.79 11.50
C GLN A 19 -4.16 -13.64 11.08
N ARG A 20 -4.41 -13.18 9.85
CA ARG A 20 -5.75 -13.08 9.26
C ARG A 20 -6.24 -14.38 8.60
N GLY A 21 -5.43 -15.44 8.61
CA GLY A 21 -5.76 -16.71 7.94
C GLY A 21 -5.81 -16.61 6.42
N ILE A 22 -5.11 -15.63 5.83
CA ILE A 22 -5.08 -15.37 4.38
C ILE A 22 -3.68 -15.74 3.87
N PRO A 23 -3.54 -16.57 2.81
CA PRO A 23 -2.24 -16.81 2.19
C PRO A 23 -1.69 -15.53 1.56
N ILE A 24 -0.40 -15.21 1.77
CA ILE A 24 0.24 -14.02 1.18
C ILE A 24 0.15 -13.99 -0.36
N SER A 25 0.08 -15.16 -1.01
CA SER A 25 -0.11 -15.31 -2.45
C SER A 25 -1.47 -14.82 -2.96
N LYS A 26 -2.41 -14.51 -2.07
CA LYS A 26 -3.69 -13.87 -2.38
C LYS A 26 -3.62 -12.34 -2.33
N GLY A 27 -2.55 -11.77 -1.78
CA GLY A 27 -2.37 -10.31 -1.72
C GLY A 27 -1.76 -9.72 -2.99
N ILE A 28 -2.10 -8.46 -3.27
CA ILE A 28 -1.43 -7.66 -4.31
C ILE A 28 -0.60 -6.58 -3.64
N TYR A 29 0.68 -6.53 -3.99
CA TYR A 29 1.56 -5.45 -3.56
C TYR A 29 1.45 -4.24 -4.49
N LEU A 30 0.94 -3.13 -3.96
CA LEU A 30 0.97 -1.86 -4.65
C LEU A 30 2.37 -1.27 -4.54
N LEU A 31 3.16 -1.48 -5.60
CA LEU A 31 4.56 -1.08 -5.63
C LEU A 31 4.75 0.44 -5.59
N ASN A 32 4.00 1.18 -6.42
CA ASN A 32 4.13 2.64 -6.53
C ASN A 32 2.82 3.28 -7.02
N ILE A 33 2.51 4.45 -6.44
CA ILE A 33 1.65 5.46 -7.04
C ILE A 33 2.44 6.76 -7.09
N GLY A 34 2.52 7.36 -8.29
CA GLY A 34 3.16 8.65 -8.52
C GLY A 34 2.20 9.57 -9.25
N VAL A 35 2.17 10.83 -8.83
CA VAL A 35 1.44 11.91 -9.50
C VAL A 35 2.46 13.01 -9.80
N ASP A 36 2.48 13.50 -11.04
CA ASP A 36 3.34 14.61 -11.42
C ASP A 36 3.09 15.80 -10.45
N PRO A 37 4.14 16.47 -9.94
CA PRO A 37 3.98 17.64 -9.08
C PRO A 37 2.99 18.69 -9.60
N VAL A 38 2.92 18.95 -10.91
CA VAL A 38 1.99 19.96 -11.48
C VAL A 38 0.52 19.53 -11.44
N ASP A 39 0.30 18.25 -11.16
CA ASP A 39 -1.00 17.59 -11.16
C ASP A 39 -1.45 17.13 -9.76
N GLN A 40 -0.65 17.41 -8.73
CA GLN A 40 -1.03 17.12 -7.35
C GLN A 40 -2.28 17.89 -6.92
N GLY A 41 -3.07 17.28 -6.03
CA GLY A 41 -4.31 17.87 -5.51
C GLY A 41 -5.52 17.74 -6.44
N LYS A 42 -5.37 17.16 -7.64
CA LYS A 42 -6.46 16.98 -8.62
C LYS A 42 -7.21 15.64 -8.51
N GLY A 43 -6.94 14.86 -7.46
CA GLY A 43 -7.63 13.58 -7.21
C GLY A 43 -7.08 12.36 -7.96
N TYR A 44 -5.94 12.46 -8.64
CA TYR A 44 -5.37 11.33 -9.40
C TYR A 44 -5.07 10.09 -8.56
N THR A 45 -4.69 10.22 -7.29
CA THR A 45 -4.51 9.06 -6.41
C THR A 45 -5.82 8.30 -6.22
N THR A 46 -6.93 9.00 -5.98
CA THR A 46 -8.26 8.40 -5.89
C THR A 46 -8.64 7.69 -7.18
N LEU A 47 -8.46 8.34 -8.33
CA LEU A 47 -8.71 7.73 -9.63
C LEU A 47 -7.94 6.42 -9.82
N LEU A 48 -6.66 6.38 -9.44
CA LEU A 48 -5.82 5.19 -9.56
C LEU A 48 -6.22 4.09 -8.56
N MET A 49 -6.57 4.44 -7.33
CA MET A 49 -7.04 3.49 -6.31
C MET A 49 -8.38 2.88 -6.70
N ASP A 50 -9.33 3.69 -7.19
CA ASP A 50 -10.64 3.22 -7.67
C ASP A 50 -10.47 2.25 -8.85
N ALA A 51 -9.54 2.54 -9.77
CA ALA A 51 -9.19 1.64 -10.85
C ALA A 51 -8.59 0.32 -10.34
N ALA A 52 -7.71 0.37 -9.33
CA ALA A 52 -7.14 -0.82 -8.71
C ALA A 52 -8.21 -1.68 -8.03
N PHE A 53 -9.10 -1.08 -7.23
CA PHE A 53 -10.20 -1.79 -6.56
C PHE A 53 -11.20 -2.39 -7.55
N SER A 54 -11.49 -1.67 -8.63
CA SER A 54 -12.36 -2.19 -9.71
C SER A 54 -11.72 -3.35 -10.46
N ARG A 55 -10.39 -3.33 -10.63
CA ARG A 55 -9.65 -4.38 -11.32
C ARG A 55 -9.52 -5.66 -10.48
N TRP A 56 -9.36 -5.53 -9.17
CA TRP A 56 -9.17 -6.66 -8.25
C TRP A 56 -10.14 -6.59 -7.06
N PRO A 57 -11.45 -6.75 -7.31
CA PRO A 57 -12.45 -6.61 -6.26
C PRO A 57 -12.29 -7.69 -5.19
N GLY A 58 -12.27 -7.27 -3.92
CA GLY A 58 -12.15 -8.16 -2.76
C GLY A 58 -10.75 -8.74 -2.53
N THR A 59 -9.77 -8.43 -3.39
CA THR A 59 -8.38 -8.87 -3.21
C THR A 59 -7.68 -7.99 -2.18
N PRO A 60 -7.05 -8.56 -1.13
CA PRO A 60 -6.25 -7.79 -0.18
C PRO A 60 -5.11 -7.04 -0.87
N LEU A 61 -5.01 -5.74 -0.60
CA LEU A 61 -3.91 -4.91 -1.07
C LEU A 61 -2.96 -4.60 0.10
N LEU A 62 -1.67 -4.65 -0.18
CA LEU A 62 -0.62 -4.30 0.77
C LEU A 62 0.34 -3.29 0.13
N LEU A 63 0.88 -2.40 0.94
CA LEU A 63 1.83 -1.38 0.50
C LEU A 63 2.73 -0.93 1.64
N LYS A 64 3.86 -0.33 1.27
CA LYS A 64 4.68 0.46 2.17
C LYS A 64 4.48 1.94 1.83
N ALA A 65 3.98 2.71 2.78
CA ALA A 65 3.98 4.16 2.69
C ALA A 65 5.38 4.72 3.01
N SER A 66 5.86 5.70 2.24
CA SER A 66 7.20 6.29 2.40
C SER A 66 7.22 7.58 3.23
N SER A 67 6.04 8.11 3.59
CA SER A 67 5.86 9.29 4.44
C SER A 67 4.53 9.23 5.17
N GLU A 68 4.41 9.97 6.29
CA GLU A 68 3.14 10.11 7.03
C GLU A 68 2.02 10.64 6.13
N LYS A 69 2.30 11.63 5.28
CA LYS A 69 1.34 12.14 4.30
C LYS A 69 0.80 11.03 3.40
N SER A 70 1.66 10.16 2.86
CA SER A 70 1.20 9.06 2.01
C SER A 70 0.44 7.98 2.81
N ARG A 71 0.84 7.70 4.05
CA ARG A 71 0.12 6.80 4.96
C ARG A 71 -1.32 7.28 5.15
N ASP A 72 -1.50 8.57 5.45
CA ASP A 72 -2.82 9.14 5.74
C ASP A 72 -3.73 9.13 4.50
N VAL A 73 -3.16 9.31 3.30
CA VAL A 73 -3.88 9.11 2.05
C VAL A 73 -4.39 7.67 1.91
N TYR A 74 -3.57 6.67 2.22
CA TYR A 74 -3.99 5.27 2.15
C TYR A 74 -5.00 4.89 3.25
N ALA A 75 -4.92 5.51 4.42
CA ALA A 75 -5.91 5.33 5.48
C ALA A 75 -7.33 5.74 5.02
N HIS A 76 -7.47 6.76 4.17
CA HIS A 76 -8.76 7.13 3.58
C HIS A 76 -9.37 6.05 2.68
N PHE A 77 -8.56 5.13 2.16
CA PHE A 77 -9.01 3.98 1.36
C PHE A 77 -9.21 2.70 2.20
N GLY A 78 -9.14 2.80 3.53
CA GLY A 78 -9.32 1.67 4.44
C GLY A 78 -8.08 0.82 4.69
N PHE A 79 -6.89 1.29 4.31
CA PHE A 79 -5.64 0.63 4.73
C PHE A 79 -5.40 0.83 6.22
N GLU A 80 -4.90 -0.22 6.86
CA GLU A 80 -4.54 -0.22 8.28
C GLU A 80 -3.02 -0.13 8.44
N LEU A 81 -2.55 0.65 9.41
CA LEU A 81 -1.13 0.70 9.75
C LEU A 81 -0.77 -0.56 10.55
N VAL A 82 0.04 -1.43 9.94
CA VAL A 82 0.49 -2.68 10.57
C VAL A 82 1.81 -2.54 11.34
N GLU A 83 2.77 -1.80 10.79
CA GLU A 83 4.07 -1.56 11.41
C GLU A 83 4.79 -0.36 10.79
N THR A 84 5.66 0.31 11.55
CA THR A 84 6.60 1.31 11.04
C THR A 84 7.99 0.72 10.93
N ILE A 85 8.55 0.70 9.72
CA ILE A 85 9.88 0.15 9.44
C ILE A 85 10.89 1.30 9.39
N VAL A 86 11.90 1.27 10.27
CA VAL A 86 13.01 2.22 10.28
C VAL A 86 14.17 1.62 9.51
N PHE A 87 14.59 2.28 8.44
CA PHE A 87 15.79 1.92 7.68
C PHE A 87 16.97 2.70 8.26
N SER A 88 17.92 1.99 8.87
CA SER A 88 19.20 2.54 9.36
C SER A 88 20.24 2.62 8.26
#